data_AF-A0AAN8IBP7-F1
#
_entry.id   AF-A0AAN8IBP7-F1
#
_cell.length_a   1.000
_cell.length_b   1.000
_cell.length_c   1.000
_cell.angle_alpha   90.00
_cell.angle_beta   90.00
_cell.angle_gamma   90.00
#
_symmetry.space_group_name_H-M   'P 1'
#
loop_
_entity.id
_entity.type
_entity.pdbx_description
1 polymer ?
#
loop_
_entity_poly.entity_id
_entity_poly.type
_entity_poly.pdbx_seq_one_letter_code
_entity_poly.pdbx_strand_id
1 'polypeptide(L)' 'GCRVIAVKGEAAKIALTDPICTEIGEKIALSRRIEKHWRLIGWGTIRRGVTIEPVKAEHC' A
#
# COMPACT_ATOMS: atom_id res chain seq x y z
N GLY A 1 6.30 3.80 -3.40
CA GLY A 1 6.58 3.78 -1.93
C GLY A 1 5.30 3.98 -1.12
N CYS A 2 5.33 4.05 0.22
CA CYS A 2 4.12 4.36 1.00
C CYS A 2 4.40 5.15 2.29
N ARG A 3 3.38 5.90 2.75
CA ARG A 3 3.38 6.69 3.99
C ARG A 3 2.22 6.29 4.87
N VAL A 4 2.48 6.04 6.15
CA VAL A 4 1.43 5.77 7.15
C VAL A 4 0.74 7.08 7.53
N ILE A 5 -0.58 7.16 7.39
CA ILE A 5 -1.38 8.34 7.77
C ILE A 5 -1.89 8.20 9.20
N ALA A 6 -2.47 7.05 9.52
CA ALA A 6 -3.07 6.79 10.82
C ALA A 6 -3.02 5.29 11.13
N VAL A 7 -2.91 4.97 12.42
CA VAL A 7 -2.97 3.60 12.93
C VAL A 7 -4.07 3.55 14.00
N LYS A 8 -4.98 2.59 13.89
CA LYS A 8 -6.04 2.37 14.86
C LYS A 8 -6.17 0.88 15.15
N GLY A 9 -5.66 0.44 16.30
CA GLY A 9 -5.61 -0.96 16.67
C GLY A 9 -4.89 -1.77 15.59
N GLU A 10 -5.56 -2.80 15.06
CA GLU A 10 -5.04 -3.67 14.01
C GLU A 10 -5.20 -3.12 12.58
N ALA A 11 -5.77 -1.93 12.41
CA ALA A 11 -5.97 -1.32 11.11
C ALA A 11 -5.04 -0.11 10.90
N ALA A 12 -4.41 -0.04 9.73
CA ALA A 12 -3.60 1.10 9.31
C ALA A 12 -4.19 1.75 8.05
N LYS A 13 -4.20 3.08 8.02
CA LYS A 13 -4.43 3.87 6.80
C LYS A 13 -3.09 4.25 6.21
N ILE A 14 -2.85 3.81 4.99
CA ILE A 14 -1.59 4.00 4.27
C ILE A 14 -1.89 4.78 2.98
N ALA A 15 -1.17 5.88 2.76
CA ALA A 15 -1.13 6.56 1.48
C ALA A 15 -0.02 5.94 0.62
N LEU A 16 -0.38 5.45 -0.55
CA LEU A 16 0.59 5.00 -1.55
C LEU A 16 1.13 6.22 -2.30
N THR A 17 2.42 6.20 -2.61
CA THR A 17 3.04 7.24 -3.45
C THR A 17 2.66 7.05 -4.92
N ASP A 18 2.60 5.78 -5.34
CA ASP A 18 2.29 5.37 -6.71
C ASP A 18 1.01 4.53 -6.66
N PRO A 19 0.05 4.75 -7.57
CA PRO A 19 -1.14 3.92 -7.63
C PRO A 19 -0.77 2.51 -8.08
N ILE A 20 -1.41 1.52 -7.45
CA ILE A 20 -1.19 0.11 -7.75
C ILE A 20 -2.52 -0.56 -8.06
N CYS A 21 -2.48 -1.62 -8.87
CA CYS A 21 -3.64 -2.47 -9.14
C CYS A 21 -3.67 -3.58 -8.09
N THR A 22 -4.67 -3.57 -7.22
CA THR A 22 -4.91 -4.61 -6.21
C THR A 22 -6.40 -4.75 -5.92
N GLU A 23 -6.79 -5.91 -5.39
CA GLU A 23 -8.17 -6.16 -4.98
C GLU A 23 -8.36 -6.08 -3.45
N ILE A 24 -9.62 -5.90 -3.04
CA ILE A 24 -9.99 -5.97 -1.62
C ILE A 24 -9.88 -7.43 -1.16
N GLY A 25 -9.21 -7.64 -0.03
CA GLY A 25 -8.96 -8.97 0.54
C GLY A 25 -7.59 -9.56 0.18
N GLU A 26 -6.86 -8.93 -0.74
CA GLU A 26 -5.55 -9.41 -1.15
C GLU A 26 -4.49 -9.25 -0.05
N LYS A 27 -3.57 -10.21 0.01
CA LYS A 27 -2.51 -10.26 1.02
C LYS A 27 -1.36 -9.36 0.61
N ILE A 28 -0.95 -8.48 1.52
CA ILE A 28 0.16 -7.56 1.34
C ILE A 28 1.25 -7.80 2.36
N ALA A 29 2.49 -7.55 1.97
CA ALA A 29 3.64 -7.56 2.86
C ALA A 29 4.10 -6.11 3.14
N LEU A 30 4.46 -5.83 4.38
CA LEU A 30 5.00 -4.55 4.81
C LEU A 30 6.49 -4.68 5.06
N SER A 31 7.27 -3.81 4.44
CA SER A 31 8.71 -3.70 4.68
C SER A 31 9.06 -2.31 5.21
N ARG A 32 10.07 -2.25 6.09
CA ARG A 32 10.62 -1.01 6.62
C ARG A 32 12.12 -1.01 6.47
N ARG A 33 12.67 0.14 6.12
CA ARG A 33 14.12 0.35 6.09
C ARG A 33 14.65 0.51 7.51
N ILE A 34 15.54 -0.38 7.93
CA ILE A 34 16.23 -0.39 9.22
C ILE A 34 17.72 -0.59 8.94
N GLU A 35 18.58 0.31 9.43
CA GLU A 35 20.04 0.21 9.27
C GLU A 35 20.48 -0.05 7.81
N LYS A 36 19.87 0.67 6.86
CA LYS A 36 20.09 0.56 5.40
C LYS A 36 19.54 -0.70 4.73
N HIS A 37 19.02 -1.67 5.48
CA HIS A 37 18.38 -2.87 4.92
C HIS A 37 16.85 -2.76 4.93
N TRP A 38 16.20 -3.29 3.90
CA TRP A 38 14.75 -3.50 3.92
C TRP A 38 14.45 -4.77 4.69
N ARG A 39 13.74 -4.64 5.81
CA ARG A 39 13.32 -5.78 6.62
C ARG A 39 11.82 -5.94 6.49
N LEU A 40 11.36 -7.17 6.30
CA LEU A 40 9.95 -7.52 6.41
C LEU A 40 9.54 -7.29 7.87
N ILE A 41 8.54 -6.44 8.08
CA ILE A 41 8.02 -6.12 9.43
C ILE A 41 6.68 -6.81 9.69
N GLY A 42 5.97 -7.23 8.65
CA GLY A 42 4.71 -7.95 8.80
C GLY A 42 3.98 -8.14 7.48
N TRP A 43 2.77 -8.67 7.59
CA TRP A 43 1.83 -8.85 6.48
C TRP A 43 0.43 -8.43 6.93
N GLY A 44 -0.47 -8.24 5.97
CA GLY A 44 -1.86 -7.90 6.24
C GLY A 44 -2.73 -8.09 5.02
N THR A 45 -3.99 -7.69 5.10
CA THR A 45 -4.94 -7.73 3.99
C THR A 45 -5.57 -6.37 3.74
N ILE A 46 -5.86 -6.08 2.47
CA ILE A 46 -6.53 -4.84 2.10
C ILE A 46 -8.01 -4.94 2.49
N ARG A 47 -8.47 -4.08 3.42
CA ARG A 47 -9.90 -4.04 3.80
C ARG A 47 -10.72 -3.09 2.94
N ARG A 48 -10.19 -1.89 2.68
CA ARG A 48 -10.84 -0.82 1.88
C ARG A 48 -9.77 0.10 1.30
N GLY A 49 -10.04 0.73 0.16
CA GLY A 49 -9.15 1.67 -0.51
C GLY A 49 -9.91 2.75 -1.28
N VAL A 50 -9.19 3.73 -1.79
CA VAL A 50 -9.73 4.73 -2.74
C VAL A 50 -9.26 4.32 -4.12
N THR A 51 -10.20 4.13 -5.04
CA THR A 51 -9.90 3.82 -6.44
C THR A 51 -9.64 5.11 -7.19
N ILE A 52 -8.61 5.10 -8.04
CA ILE A 52 -8.41 6.14 -9.04
C ILE A 52 -8.77 5.58 -10.41
N GLU A 53 -9.28 6.43 -11.30
CA GLU A 53 -9.41 6.04 -12.69
C GLU A 53 -8.01 5.94 -13.30
N PRO A 54 -7.66 4.83 -13.97
CA PRO A 54 -6.38 4.73 -14.64
C PRO A 54 -6.33 5.81 -15.72
N VAL A 55 -5.32 6.68 -15.66
CA VAL A 55 -4.97 7.52 -16.80
C VAL A 55 -4.69 6.58 -17.95
N LYS A 56 -5.61 6.50 -18.90
CA LYS A 56 -5.35 5.84 -20.18
C LYS A 56 -4.09 6.48 -20.72
N ALA A 57 -3.08 5.68 -21.03
CA ALA A 57 -2.00 6.14 -21.88
C ALA A 57 -2.63 6.44 -23.24
N GLU A 58 -3.10 7.68 -23.42
CA GLU A 58 -3.56 8.18 -24.70
C GLU A 58 -2.31 8.41 -25.53
N HIS A 59 -1.91 7.37 -26.24
CA HIS A 59 -1.26 7.34 -27.55
C HIS A 59 -0.41 6.06 -27.65
N CYS A 60 -0.86 5.16 -28.53
CA CYS A 60 0.06 4.34 -29.31
C CYS A 60 0.47 5.15 -30.55
#